data_AF-A0A0D2BXT8-F1
#
_entry.id   AF-A0A0D2BXT8-F1
#
_cell.length_a   1.000
_cell.length_b   1.000
_cell.length_c   1.000
_cell.angle_alpha   90.00
_cell.angle_beta   90.00
_cell.angle_gamma   90.00
#
_symmetry.space_group_name_H-M   'P 1'
#
loop_
_entity.id
_entity.type
_entity.pdbx_description
1 polymer ?
#
loop_
_entity_poly.entity_id
_entity_poly.type
_entity_poly.pdbx_seq_one_letter_code
_entity_poly.pdbx_strand_id
1 'polypeptide(L)'
;MANNVNCMPRGLVDRADLTNCPTTYSLLASIAIFNAEVALLSLIFGHERVRRAIARYNCFPSARWTPFAGIVTTIISIAAMFAATYLLRNNGFRPNAFMLFGFWTMRPRASVFTLLFFIIARVCFGQKGNQNTYLWSLKDHTVEDTLLNIFSLPFALWYILHRPDNLDAGSCSDNTSYLRFWNSFYAIAGAGAISAFLAVVMLGHACSRNRRRGVPDVLYSVVGSGKSDASLSPFWRFVFSVGGINMIGVFATSWVIWSTFVINAGTDFCPGSVVGEGIAWGIALFVNALVRPIIGGPDSS
;
A
#
# COMPACT_ATOMS: atom_id res chain seq x y z
N MET A 1 -21.43 -3.34 -36.76
CA MET A 1 -21.04 -4.02 -35.51
C MET A 1 -19.61 -3.61 -35.21
N ALA A 2 -19.41 -2.70 -34.25
CA ALA A 2 -18.07 -2.32 -33.84
C ALA A 2 -17.44 -3.52 -33.14
N ASN A 3 -16.36 -4.07 -33.70
CA ASN A 3 -15.57 -5.09 -33.02
C ASN A 3 -15.07 -4.47 -31.71
N ASN A 4 -15.59 -4.94 -30.58
CA ASN A 4 -15.09 -4.60 -29.24
C ASN A 4 -13.67 -5.16 -29.12
N VAL A 5 -12.67 -4.40 -29.59
CA VAL A 5 -11.25 -4.68 -29.41
C VAL A 5 -10.99 -4.66 -27.90
N ASN A 6 -10.67 -5.82 -27.32
CA ASN A 6 -10.46 -5.95 -25.89
C ASN A 6 -8.97 -5.75 -25.57
N CYS A 7 -8.63 -4.60 -25.01
CA CYS A 7 -7.24 -4.16 -24.81
C CYS A 7 -6.76 -4.42 -23.38
N MET A 8 -7.47 -5.30 -22.68
CA MET A 8 -7.20 -5.76 -21.32
C MET A 8 -6.56 -7.15 -21.30
N PRO A 9 -5.86 -7.53 -20.20
CA PRO A 9 -5.34 -8.88 -20.03
C PRO A 9 -6.46 -9.92 -20.21
N ARG A 10 -6.21 -10.96 -21.02
CA ARG A 10 -7.18 -12.04 -21.26
C ARG A 10 -7.54 -12.71 -19.94
N GLY A 11 -8.82 -12.66 -19.55
CA GLY A 11 -9.32 -13.24 -18.30
C GLY A 11 -9.64 -12.23 -17.19
N LEU A 12 -9.39 -10.92 -17.40
CA LEU A 12 -9.80 -9.83 -16.51
C LEU A 12 -11.13 -9.17 -16.91
N VAL A 13 -11.66 -9.53 -18.07
CA VAL A 13 -12.94 -9.05 -18.60
C VAL A 13 -13.86 -10.24 -18.75
N ASP A 14 -15.03 -10.17 -18.11
CA ASP A 14 -16.12 -11.13 -18.23
C ASP A 14 -17.33 -10.34 -18.73
N ARG A 15 -17.81 -10.60 -19.94
CA ARG A 15 -18.98 -9.90 -20.50
C ARG A 15 -20.24 -10.46 -19.86
N ALA A 16 -20.46 -10.06 -18.62
CA ALA A 16 -21.72 -10.33 -17.96
C ALA A 16 -22.65 -9.17 -18.32
N ASP A 17 -23.68 -9.44 -19.13
CA ASP A 17 -24.73 -8.50 -19.54
C ASP A 17 -25.59 -8.08 -18.31
N LEU A 18 -24.99 -7.43 -17.32
CA LEU A 18 -25.69 -6.91 -16.16
C LEU A 18 -26.33 -5.56 -16.49
N THR A 19 -27.61 -5.45 -16.16
CA THR A 19 -28.39 -4.21 -16.29
C THR A 19 -28.44 -3.48 -14.94
N ASN A 20 -28.31 -2.13 -14.97
CA ASN A 20 -28.22 -1.21 -13.82
C ASN A 20 -26.84 -1.06 -13.16
N CYS A 21 -25.83 -0.64 -13.92
CA CYS A 21 -24.52 -0.26 -13.36
C CYS A 21 -24.44 1.26 -13.09
N PRO A 22 -23.90 1.70 -11.93
CA PRO A 22 -23.50 3.06 -11.70
C PRO A 22 -22.36 3.44 -12.64
N THR A 23 -22.22 4.74 -12.88
CA THR A 23 -21.21 5.26 -13.80
C THR A 23 -19.79 5.00 -13.29
N THR A 24 -18.83 4.84 -14.20
CA THR A 24 -17.38 4.75 -13.93
C THR A 24 -16.91 5.79 -12.91
N TYR A 25 -17.45 7.02 -13.01
CA TYR A 25 -17.18 8.11 -12.09
C TYR A 25 -17.60 7.80 -10.64
N SER A 26 -18.80 7.24 -10.45
CA SER A 26 -19.31 6.86 -9.12
C SER A 26 -18.42 5.82 -8.44
N LEU A 27 -17.85 4.89 -9.21
CA LEU A 27 -17.00 3.84 -8.69
C LEU A 27 -15.63 4.38 -8.26
N LEU A 28 -14.99 5.16 -9.12
CA LEU A 28 -13.73 5.84 -8.77
C LEU A 28 -13.91 6.79 -7.58
N ALA A 29 -15.05 7.48 -7.50
CA ALA A 29 -15.39 8.34 -6.36
C ALA A 29 -15.50 7.52 -5.07
N SER A 30 -16.17 6.36 -5.07
CA SER A 30 -16.24 5.51 -3.87
C SER A 30 -14.86 5.01 -3.41
N ILE A 31 -13.99 4.58 -4.34
CA ILE A 31 -12.61 4.17 -4.02
C ILE A 31 -11.81 5.34 -3.43
N ALA A 32 -11.98 6.54 -3.98
CA ALA A 32 -11.34 7.75 -3.46
C ALA A 32 -11.83 8.09 -2.05
N ILE A 33 -13.14 8.04 -1.80
CA ILE A 33 -13.76 8.29 -0.50
C ILE A 33 -13.25 7.29 0.54
N PHE A 34 -13.30 5.98 0.24
CA PHE A 34 -12.80 4.97 1.17
C PHE A 34 -11.31 5.17 1.47
N ASN A 35 -10.47 5.48 0.49
CA ASN A 35 -9.06 5.78 0.74
C ASN A 35 -8.87 7.04 1.61
N ALA A 36 -9.70 8.07 1.44
CA ALA A 36 -9.68 9.27 2.27
C ALA A 36 -10.10 8.98 3.72
N GLU A 37 -11.13 8.16 3.93
CA GLU A 37 -11.54 7.70 5.26
C GLU A 37 -10.43 6.91 5.95
N VAL A 38 -9.76 6.01 5.22
CA VAL A 38 -8.61 5.24 5.74
C VAL A 38 -7.47 6.15 6.12
N ALA A 39 -7.16 7.13 5.28
CA ALA A 39 -6.15 8.13 5.58
C ALA A 39 -6.50 8.86 6.87
N LEU A 40 -7.74 9.30 7.02
CA LEU A 40 -8.22 9.99 8.21
C LEU A 40 -8.09 9.11 9.48
N LEU A 41 -8.57 7.87 9.43
CA LEU A 41 -8.44 6.94 10.55
C LEU A 41 -6.97 6.65 10.88
N SER A 42 -6.13 6.43 9.87
CA SER A 42 -4.69 6.21 10.05
C SER A 42 -3.98 7.41 10.67
N LEU A 43 -4.46 8.62 10.40
CA LEU A 43 -3.95 9.85 11.02
C LEU A 43 -4.43 10.00 12.46
N ILE A 44 -5.71 9.74 12.74
CA ILE A 44 -6.26 9.82 14.10
C ILE A 44 -5.56 8.79 15.00
N PHE A 45 -5.57 7.52 14.61
CA PHE A 45 -4.96 6.44 15.39
C PHE A 45 -3.44 6.42 15.31
N GLY A 46 -2.85 7.04 14.28
CA GLY A 46 -1.41 7.19 14.13
C GLY A 46 -0.80 8.27 15.02
N HIS A 47 -1.62 9.22 15.49
CA HIS A 47 -1.18 10.33 16.32
C HIS A 47 -0.66 9.84 17.68
N GLU A 48 0.52 10.29 18.08
CA GLU A 48 1.21 9.82 19.29
C GLU A 48 0.36 9.92 20.57
N ARG A 49 -0.34 11.03 20.81
CA ARG A 49 -1.27 11.17 21.95
C ARG A 49 -2.36 10.09 21.99
N VAL A 50 -2.94 9.75 20.84
CA VAL A 50 -3.97 8.70 20.75
C VAL A 50 -3.35 7.34 21.00
N ARG A 51 -2.17 7.06 20.40
CA ARG A 51 -1.44 5.81 20.66
C ARG A 51 -1.07 5.65 22.13
N ARG A 52 -0.59 6.69 22.80
CA ARG A 52 -0.28 6.67 24.24
C ARG A 52 -1.54 6.46 25.09
N ALA A 53 -2.66 7.09 24.73
CA ALA A 53 -3.93 6.90 25.43
C ALA A 53 -4.42 5.44 25.32
N ILE A 54 -4.32 4.84 24.14
CA ILE A 54 -4.68 3.42 23.91
C ILE A 54 -3.69 2.50 24.64
N ALA A 55 -2.39 2.82 24.63
CA ALA A 55 -1.36 2.03 25.30
C ALA A 55 -1.57 1.90 26.81
N ARG A 56 -2.25 2.87 27.46
CA ARG A 56 -2.61 2.78 28.90
C ARG A 56 -3.51 1.59 29.23
N TYR A 57 -4.33 1.15 28.27
CA TYR A 57 -5.28 0.05 28.44
C TYR A 57 -4.80 -1.23 27.75
N ASN A 58 -3.57 -1.23 27.27
CA ASN A 58 -3.04 -2.28 26.43
C ASN A 58 -2.12 -3.21 27.21
N CYS A 59 -2.15 -4.50 26.91
CA CYS A 59 -1.29 -5.51 27.54
C CYS A 59 0.10 -5.61 26.89
N PHE A 60 0.32 -4.94 25.74
CA PHE A 60 1.59 -4.94 24.99
C PHE A 60 2.22 -3.54 24.86
N PRO A 61 2.31 -2.72 25.92
CA PRO A 61 2.96 -1.42 25.81
C PRO A 61 4.48 -1.63 25.64
N SER A 62 5.11 -0.81 24.81
CA SER A 62 6.55 -0.89 24.59
C SER A 62 7.13 0.50 24.39
N ALA A 63 8.16 0.85 25.16
CA ALA A 63 8.97 2.05 24.91
C ALA A 63 9.71 2.02 23.56
N ARG A 64 9.78 0.87 22.87
CA ARG A 64 10.50 0.69 21.61
C ARG A 64 9.57 0.25 20.48
N TRP A 65 9.66 0.96 19.37
CA TRP A 65 8.98 0.57 18.14
C TRP A 65 9.46 -0.79 17.63
N THR A 66 8.51 -1.64 17.19
CA THR A 66 8.76 -2.92 16.53
C THR A 66 8.04 -2.97 15.18
N PRO A 67 8.55 -3.71 14.18
CA PRO A 67 7.90 -3.83 12.87
C PRO A 67 6.63 -4.68 12.90
N PHE A 68 6.29 -5.28 14.04
CA PHE A 68 5.25 -6.30 14.15
C PHE A 68 3.86 -5.76 13.79
N ALA A 69 3.54 -4.53 14.19
CA ALA A 69 2.28 -3.89 13.81
C ALA A 69 2.13 -3.78 12.27
N GLY A 70 3.19 -3.35 11.57
CA GLY A 70 3.21 -3.27 10.10
C GLY A 70 3.07 -4.64 9.41
N ILE A 71 3.66 -5.69 10.00
CA ILE A 71 3.54 -7.07 9.49
C ILE A 71 2.09 -7.56 9.64
N VAL A 72 1.48 -7.39 10.82
CA VAL A 72 0.09 -7.82 11.06
C VAL A 72 -0.88 -7.09 10.15
N THR A 73 -0.71 -5.78 9.96
CA THR A 73 -1.57 -5.00 9.05
C THR A 73 -1.41 -5.42 7.59
N THR A 74 -0.20 -5.87 7.19
CA THR A 74 0.02 -6.46 5.87
C THR A 74 -0.83 -7.71 5.67
N ILE A 75 -0.84 -8.61 6.66
CA ILE A 75 -1.61 -9.86 6.60
C ILE A 75 -3.11 -9.57 6.50
N ILE A 76 -3.62 -8.65 7.34
CA ILE A 76 -5.03 -8.22 7.28
C ILE A 76 -5.37 -7.63 5.91
N SER A 77 -4.49 -6.79 5.35
CA SER A 77 -4.66 -6.20 4.03
C SER A 77 -4.72 -7.27 2.92
N ILE A 78 -3.86 -8.30 2.98
CA ILE A 78 -3.88 -9.43 2.04
C ILE A 78 -5.19 -10.24 2.18
N ALA A 79 -5.63 -10.52 3.42
CA ALA A 79 -6.89 -11.22 3.67
C ALA A 79 -8.09 -10.46 3.12
N ALA A 80 -8.09 -9.13 3.24
CA ALA A 80 -9.13 -8.27 2.68
C ALA A 80 -9.15 -8.31 1.14
N MET A 81 -7.98 -8.36 0.48
CA MET A 81 -7.88 -8.54 -0.98
C MET A 81 -8.49 -9.87 -1.43
N PHE A 82 -8.25 -10.95 -0.66
CA PHE A 82 -8.87 -12.25 -0.93
C PHE A 82 -10.38 -12.21 -0.76
N ALA A 83 -10.87 -11.62 0.33
CA ALA A 83 -12.31 -11.46 0.58
C ALA A 83 -12.99 -10.64 -0.53
N ALA A 84 -12.40 -9.52 -0.95
CA ALA A 84 -12.90 -8.70 -2.05
C ALA A 84 -12.97 -9.50 -3.37
N THR A 85 -11.91 -10.24 -3.69
CA THR A 85 -11.87 -11.12 -4.88
C THR A 85 -12.97 -12.17 -4.84
N TYR A 86 -13.20 -12.79 -3.68
CA TYR A 86 -14.22 -13.82 -3.51
C TYR A 86 -15.64 -13.25 -3.63
N LEU A 87 -15.91 -12.13 -2.95
CA LEU A 87 -17.22 -11.45 -2.98
C LEU A 87 -17.60 -11.02 -4.40
N LEU A 88 -16.67 -10.42 -5.14
CA LEU A 88 -16.91 -10.01 -6.53
C LEU A 88 -17.26 -11.20 -7.43
N ARG A 89 -16.53 -12.32 -7.27
CA ARG A 89 -16.80 -13.55 -8.03
C ARG A 89 -18.14 -14.20 -7.69
N ASN A 90 -18.53 -14.15 -6.42
CA ASN A 90 -19.82 -14.69 -5.98
C ASN A 90 -21.00 -13.85 -6.48
N ASN A 91 -20.80 -12.55 -6.67
CA ASN A 91 -21.82 -11.61 -7.13
C ASN A 91 -21.93 -11.48 -8.66
N GLY A 92 -21.34 -12.42 -9.42
CA GLY A 92 -21.57 -12.56 -10.85
C GLY A 92 -20.44 -12.03 -11.75
N PHE A 93 -19.48 -11.26 -11.22
CA PHE A 93 -18.30 -10.85 -11.97
C PHE A 93 -17.24 -11.94 -11.88
N ARG A 94 -17.07 -12.80 -12.91
CA ARG A 94 -16.23 -14.01 -12.82
C ARG A 94 -14.94 -13.95 -13.67
N PRO A 95 -14.09 -12.91 -13.55
CA PRO A 95 -12.77 -12.98 -14.13
C PRO A 95 -11.94 -14.07 -13.43
N ASN A 96 -10.79 -14.37 -14.04
CA ASN A 96 -9.79 -15.24 -13.44
C ASN A 96 -9.41 -14.74 -12.04
N ALA A 97 -9.58 -15.60 -11.02
CA ALA A 97 -9.39 -15.22 -9.62
C ALA A 97 -7.97 -14.75 -9.32
N PHE A 98 -6.97 -15.37 -9.94
CA PHE A 98 -5.56 -15.00 -9.77
C PHE A 98 -5.30 -13.61 -10.34
N MET A 99 -5.88 -13.30 -11.51
CA MET A 99 -5.77 -11.98 -12.12
C MET A 99 -6.47 -10.91 -11.28
N LEU A 100 -7.73 -11.15 -10.89
CA LEU A 100 -8.48 -10.20 -10.06
C LEU A 100 -7.78 -9.95 -8.72
N PHE A 101 -7.30 -11.00 -8.06
CA PHE A 101 -6.52 -10.86 -6.84
C PHE A 101 -5.22 -10.09 -7.06
N GLY A 102 -4.45 -10.42 -8.11
CA GLY A 102 -3.25 -9.69 -8.47
C GLY A 102 -3.50 -8.21 -8.72
N PHE A 103 -4.63 -7.89 -9.35
CA PHE A 103 -5.06 -6.52 -9.58
C PHE A 103 -5.36 -5.76 -8.27
N TRP A 104 -6.00 -6.43 -7.31
CA TRP A 104 -6.22 -5.92 -5.96
C TRP A 104 -4.93 -5.58 -5.19
N THR A 105 -3.85 -6.34 -5.42
CA THR A 105 -2.56 -6.04 -4.77
C THR A 105 -1.94 -4.70 -5.21
N MET A 106 -2.32 -4.20 -6.39
CA MET A 106 -1.78 -2.99 -7.01
C MET A 106 -2.70 -1.77 -6.86
N ARG A 107 -3.64 -1.80 -5.91
CA ARG A 107 -4.54 -0.68 -5.63
C ARG A 107 -3.83 0.53 -5.03
N PRO A 108 -4.40 1.75 -5.19
CA PRO A 108 -3.92 2.91 -4.46
C PRO A 108 -4.05 2.67 -2.95
N ARG A 109 -3.01 3.06 -2.19
CA ARG A 109 -2.95 2.86 -0.74
C ARG A 109 -2.86 4.19 -0.01
N ALA A 110 -3.53 4.28 1.13
CA ALA A 110 -3.61 5.49 1.94
C ALA A 110 -2.32 5.83 2.74
N SER A 111 -1.34 4.92 2.77
CA SER A 111 -0.03 5.09 3.40
C SER A 111 0.71 6.36 2.96
N VAL A 112 0.52 6.77 1.70
CA VAL A 112 1.08 8.02 1.16
C VAL A 112 0.63 9.26 1.93
N PHE A 113 -0.59 9.27 2.47
CA PHE A 113 -1.08 10.40 3.24
C PHE A 113 -0.35 10.49 4.58
N THR A 114 -0.10 9.37 5.27
CA THR A 114 0.70 9.38 6.50
C THR A 114 2.12 9.91 6.27
N LEU A 115 2.71 9.61 5.11
CA LEU A 115 3.99 10.20 4.69
C LEU A 115 3.89 11.72 4.51
N LEU A 116 2.88 12.21 3.76
CA LEU A 116 2.67 13.64 3.54
C LEU A 116 2.47 14.38 4.86
N PHE A 117 1.63 13.87 5.74
CA PHE A 117 1.40 14.46 7.06
C PHE A 117 2.65 14.44 7.95
N PHE A 118 3.46 13.38 7.88
CA PHE A 118 4.76 13.35 8.58
C PHE A 118 5.72 14.44 8.05
N ILE A 119 5.77 14.65 6.73
CA ILE A 119 6.59 15.71 6.12
C ILE A 119 6.08 17.09 6.56
N ILE A 120 4.77 17.33 6.50
CA ILE A 120 4.14 18.58 6.95
C ILE A 120 4.42 18.82 8.44
N ALA A 121 4.23 17.82 9.30
CA ALA A 121 4.55 17.88 10.73
C ALA A 121 6.01 18.30 10.99
N ARG A 122 6.93 17.83 10.16
CA ARG A 122 8.35 18.13 10.29
C ARG A 122 8.75 19.49 9.72
N VAL A 123 8.24 19.84 8.53
CA VAL A 123 8.63 21.05 7.79
C VAL A 123 7.84 22.26 8.28
N CYS A 124 6.52 22.15 8.39
CA CYS A 124 5.64 23.27 8.73
C CYS A 124 5.54 23.50 10.24
N PHE A 125 5.55 22.42 11.04
CA PHE A 125 5.41 22.51 12.51
C PHE A 125 6.73 22.29 13.27
N GLY A 126 7.85 22.14 12.56
CA GLY A 126 9.19 22.08 13.15
C GLY A 126 9.44 20.86 14.06
N GLN A 127 8.61 19.82 14.02
CA GLN A 127 8.76 18.66 14.90
C GLN A 127 10.02 17.85 14.56
N LYS A 128 10.91 17.62 15.54
CA LYS A 128 12.18 16.89 15.36
C LYS A 128 12.22 15.56 16.12
N GLY A 129 12.83 14.56 15.49
CA GLY A 129 13.13 13.24 16.08
C GLY A 129 11.92 12.56 16.72
N ASN A 130 12.06 12.14 17.99
CA ASN A 130 11.02 11.44 18.74
C ASN A 130 9.82 12.33 19.11
N GLN A 131 9.90 13.66 18.94
CA GLN A 131 8.77 14.56 19.13
C GLN A 131 7.82 14.58 17.92
N ASN A 132 8.19 13.90 16.82
CA ASN A 132 7.33 13.85 15.64
C ASN A 132 6.15 12.92 15.90
N THR A 133 4.96 13.52 15.92
CA THR A 133 3.71 12.92 16.35
C THR A 133 3.26 11.74 15.49
N TYR A 134 3.80 11.62 14.27
CA TYR A 134 3.46 10.57 13.31
C TYR A 134 4.60 9.59 13.03
N LEU A 135 5.74 9.72 13.71
CA LEU A 135 6.93 8.92 13.42
C LEU A 135 6.67 7.41 13.51
N TRP A 136 5.96 6.96 14.53
CA TRP A 136 5.66 5.53 14.71
C TRP A 136 4.70 5.02 13.63
N SER A 137 3.65 5.80 13.33
CA SER A 137 2.71 5.46 12.27
C SER A 137 3.42 5.36 10.92
N LEU A 138 4.32 6.30 10.61
CA LEU A 138 5.09 6.27 9.37
C LEU A 138 5.96 5.02 9.26
N LYS A 139 6.62 4.59 10.35
CA LYS A 139 7.41 3.35 10.35
C LYS A 139 6.52 2.13 10.07
N ASP A 140 5.36 2.05 10.70
CA ASP A 140 4.40 0.95 10.49
C ASP A 140 3.93 0.89 9.03
N HIS A 141 3.53 2.03 8.45
CA HIS A 141 3.14 2.11 7.04
C HIS A 141 4.29 1.84 6.07
N THR A 142 5.52 2.21 6.43
CA THR A 142 6.70 1.90 5.59
C THR A 142 6.96 0.41 5.52
N VAL A 143 6.85 -0.30 6.66
CA VAL A 143 6.96 -1.76 6.68
C VAL A 143 5.83 -2.38 5.86
N GLU A 144 4.59 -1.97 6.11
CA GLU A 144 3.43 -2.50 5.39
C GLU A 144 3.55 -2.32 3.87
N ASP A 145 3.83 -1.11 3.39
CA ASP A 145 3.94 -0.86 1.96
C ASP A 145 5.10 -1.61 1.31
N THR A 146 6.23 -1.72 2.02
CA THR A 146 7.35 -2.52 1.54
C THR A 146 6.92 -3.96 1.31
N LEU A 147 6.24 -4.57 2.28
CA LEU A 147 5.78 -5.95 2.19
C LEU A 147 4.70 -6.14 1.12
N LEU A 148 3.72 -5.24 1.05
CA LEU A 148 2.67 -5.30 0.04
C LEU A 148 3.22 -5.06 -1.38
N ASN A 149 4.26 -4.23 -1.56
CA ASN A 149 4.92 -4.06 -2.85
C ASN A 149 5.70 -5.32 -3.27
N ILE A 150 6.42 -5.95 -2.34
CA ILE A 150 7.05 -7.26 -2.58
C ILE A 150 5.99 -8.29 -2.98
N PHE A 151 4.85 -8.29 -2.31
CA PHE A 151 3.75 -9.19 -2.61
C PHE A 151 3.11 -8.93 -3.98
N SER A 152 3.03 -7.67 -4.41
CA SER A 152 2.51 -7.30 -5.74
C SER A 152 3.47 -7.59 -6.91
N LEU A 153 4.78 -7.70 -6.65
CA LEU A 153 5.82 -7.91 -7.65
C LEU A 153 5.55 -9.11 -8.58
N PRO A 154 5.30 -10.35 -8.10
CA PRO A 154 5.05 -11.49 -8.98
C PRO A 154 3.85 -11.28 -9.89
N PHE A 155 2.80 -10.60 -9.42
CA PHE A 155 1.63 -10.28 -10.23
C PHE A 155 1.96 -9.26 -11.32
N ALA A 156 2.75 -8.22 -11.00
CA ALA A 156 3.15 -7.21 -11.98
C ALA A 156 4.01 -7.82 -13.09
N LEU A 157 4.95 -8.68 -12.71
CA LEU A 157 5.76 -9.45 -13.67
C LEU A 157 4.89 -10.38 -14.51
N TRP A 158 3.91 -11.04 -13.90
CA TRP A 158 2.96 -11.89 -14.64
C TRP A 158 2.21 -11.10 -15.71
N TYR A 159 1.68 -9.92 -15.38
CA TYR A 159 1.01 -9.05 -16.35
C TYR A 159 1.95 -8.61 -17.48
N ILE A 160 3.18 -8.21 -17.16
CA ILE A 160 4.19 -7.84 -18.15
C ILE A 160 4.48 -8.99 -19.12
N LEU A 161 4.67 -10.20 -18.60
CA LEU A 161 4.99 -11.39 -19.39
C LEU A 161 3.80 -11.88 -20.25
N HIS A 162 2.57 -11.56 -19.85
CA HIS A 162 1.35 -11.93 -20.56
C HIS A 162 0.69 -10.73 -21.26
N ARG A 163 1.49 -9.69 -21.57
CA ARG A 163 1.03 -8.56 -22.37
C ARG A 163 0.66 -9.07 -23.77
N PRO A 164 -0.50 -8.68 -24.33
CA PRO A 164 -0.85 -9.01 -25.71
C PRO A 164 0.14 -8.36 -26.68
N ASP A 165 0.65 -9.13 -27.64
CA ASP A 165 1.48 -8.62 -28.73
C ASP A 165 0.70 -7.64 -29.61
N ASN A 166 1.41 -6.83 -30.40
CA ASN A 166 0.80 -5.79 -31.24
C ASN A 166 -0.27 -6.33 -32.20
N LEU A 167 -0.12 -7.58 -32.66
CA LEU A 167 -1.08 -8.28 -33.52
C LEU A 167 -2.40 -8.61 -32.79
N ASP A 168 -2.32 -8.97 -31.52
CA ASP A 168 -3.47 -9.30 -30.67
C ASP A 168 -4.14 -8.04 -30.07
N ALA A 169 -3.37 -6.96 -29.89
CA ALA A 169 -3.85 -5.68 -29.39
C ALA A 169 -4.59 -4.85 -30.46
N GLY A 170 -4.41 -5.17 -31.75
CA GLY A 170 -5.07 -4.49 -32.87
C GLY A 170 -4.87 -2.97 -32.82
N SER A 171 -5.96 -2.21 -33.01
CA SER A 171 -5.96 -0.73 -33.03
C SER A 171 -5.64 -0.08 -31.68
N CYS A 172 -5.57 -0.83 -30.58
CA CYS A 172 -5.19 -0.29 -29.28
C CYS A 172 -3.68 -0.14 -29.10
N SER A 173 -2.87 -0.87 -29.86
CA SER A 173 -1.41 -0.80 -29.76
C SER A 173 -0.86 0.61 -30.01
N ASP A 174 -1.52 1.37 -30.87
CA ASP A 174 -1.17 2.75 -31.22
C ASP A 174 -1.72 3.81 -30.25
N ASN A 175 -2.59 3.43 -29.30
CA ASN A 175 -3.17 4.38 -28.35
C ASN A 175 -2.21 4.67 -27.18
N THR A 176 -1.88 5.94 -26.98
CA THR A 176 -1.04 6.39 -25.85
C THR A 176 -1.55 5.96 -24.48
N SER A 177 -2.87 5.79 -24.32
CA SER A 177 -3.49 5.31 -23.08
C SER A 177 -3.19 3.83 -22.80
N TYR A 178 -3.11 3.00 -23.84
CA TYR A 178 -2.73 1.60 -23.74
C TYR A 178 -1.26 1.46 -23.30
N LEU A 179 -0.37 2.25 -23.91
CA LEU A 179 1.04 2.32 -23.50
C LEU A 179 1.21 2.77 -22.05
N ARG A 180 0.47 3.80 -21.60
CA ARG A 180 0.51 4.28 -20.20
C ARG A 180 0.06 3.22 -19.20
N PHE A 181 -0.97 2.46 -19.54
CA PHE A 181 -1.44 1.35 -18.71
C PHE A 181 -0.37 0.29 -18.53
N TRP A 182 0.23 -0.19 -19.63
CA TRP A 182 1.28 -1.21 -19.56
C TRP A 182 2.55 -0.71 -18.87
N ASN A 183 2.97 0.53 -19.13
CA ASN A 183 4.08 1.18 -18.44
C ASN A 183 3.88 1.24 -16.92
N SER A 184 2.63 1.27 -16.45
CA SER A 184 2.33 1.28 -15.02
C SER A 184 2.67 -0.06 -14.37
N PHE A 185 2.51 -1.21 -15.05
CA PHE A 185 2.95 -2.50 -14.50
C PHE A 185 4.48 -2.58 -14.36
N TYR A 186 5.24 -2.05 -15.32
CA TYR A 186 6.71 -1.94 -15.20
C TYR A 186 7.11 -1.07 -14.01
N ALA A 187 6.39 0.04 -13.77
CA ALA A 187 6.64 0.89 -12.62
C ALA A 187 6.34 0.16 -11.28
N ILE A 188 5.25 -0.61 -11.19
CA ILE A 188 4.95 -1.43 -10.01
C ILE A 188 6.01 -2.53 -9.82
N ALA A 189 6.46 -3.19 -10.89
CA ALA A 189 7.54 -4.18 -10.80
C ALA A 189 8.85 -3.56 -10.30
N GLY A 190 9.22 -2.38 -10.81
CA GLY A 190 10.36 -1.61 -10.31
C GLY A 190 10.21 -1.24 -8.84
N ALA A 191 9.02 -0.80 -8.43
CA ALA A 191 8.71 -0.48 -7.04
C ALA A 191 8.77 -1.70 -6.11
N GLY A 192 8.38 -2.88 -6.61
CA GLY A 192 8.52 -4.16 -5.92
C GLY A 192 9.99 -4.54 -5.71
N ALA A 193 10.84 -4.35 -6.72
CA ALA A 193 12.28 -4.58 -6.60
C ALA A 193 12.96 -3.64 -5.60
N ILE A 194 12.62 -2.34 -5.64
CA ILE A 194 13.09 -1.35 -4.63
C ILE A 194 12.63 -1.76 -3.23
N SER A 195 11.40 -2.24 -3.09
CA SER A 195 10.86 -2.69 -1.81
C SER A 195 11.57 -3.96 -1.29
N ALA A 196 11.89 -4.91 -2.16
CA ALA A 196 12.68 -6.08 -1.80
C ALA A 196 14.07 -5.68 -1.27
N PHE A 197 14.73 -4.75 -1.95
CA PHE A 197 16.01 -4.18 -1.49
C PHE A 197 15.87 -3.50 -0.12
N LEU A 198 14.85 -2.66 0.07
CA LEU A 198 14.57 -2.02 1.36
C LEU A 198 14.31 -3.03 2.47
N ALA A 199 13.57 -4.11 2.19
CA ALA A 199 13.34 -5.17 3.17
C ALA A 199 14.64 -5.85 3.61
N VAL A 200 15.54 -6.15 2.66
CA VAL A 200 16.87 -6.70 2.98
C VAL A 200 17.68 -5.73 3.85
N VAL A 201 17.68 -4.44 3.51
CA VAL A 201 18.36 -3.40 4.31
C VAL A 201 17.77 -3.31 5.72
N MET A 202 16.45 -3.34 5.86
CA MET A 202 15.77 -3.30 7.16
C MET A 202 16.06 -4.55 8.01
N LEU A 203 16.04 -5.74 7.41
CA LEU A 203 16.40 -7.00 8.07
C LEU A 203 17.87 -7.00 8.50
N GLY A 204 18.79 -6.58 7.62
CA GLY A 204 20.21 -6.46 7.93
C GLY A 204 20.47 -5.54 9.11
N HIS A 205 19.77 -4.40 9.17
CA HIS A 205 19.85 -3.48 10.31
C HIS A 205 19.33 -4.12 11.61
N ALA A 206 18.21 -4.84 11.56
CA ALA A 206 17.65 -5.54 12.71
C ALA A 206 18.62 -6.63 13.25
N CYS A 207 19.19 -7.43 12.36
CA CYS A 207 20.16 -8.48 12.71
C CYS A 207 21.47 -7.92 13.27
N SER A 208 22.02 -6.85 12.67
CA SER A 208 23.25 -6.19 13.13
C SER A 208 23.08 -5.60 14.54
N ARG A 209 21.91 -5.02 14.83
CA ARG A 209 21.61 -4.42 16.13
C ARG A 209 21.56 -5.44 17.28
N ASN A 210 21.13 -6.68 17.00
CA ASN A 210 21.16 -7.76 17.98
C ASN A 210 22.58 -8.26 18.26
N ARG A 211 23.47 -8.25 17.26
CA ARG A 211 24.88 -8.68 17.41
C ARG A 211 25.72 -7.71 18.26
N ARG A 212 25.39 -6.42 18.21
CA ARG A 212 26.04 -5.34 18.99
C ARG A 212 25.77 -5.39 20.50
N ARG A 213 24.85 -6.22 20.98
CA ARG A 213 24.67 -6.46 22.43
C ARG A 213 25.78 -7.32 23.05
N GLY A 214 26.70 -7.89 22.26
CA GLY A 214 27.71 -8.84 22.75
C GLY A 214 29.19 -8.51 22.50
N VAL A 215 29.55 -7.41 21.81
CA VAL A 215 30.97 -7.07 21.50
C VAL A 215 31.16 -5.55 21.46
N PRO A 216 32.21 -4.98 22.09
CA PRO A 216 32.52 -3.55 21.96
C PRO A 216 32.97 -3.22 20.53
N ASP A 217 32.27 -2.26 19.92
CA ASP A 217 32.36 -1.83 18.52
C ASP A 217 33.75 -1.23 18.16
N VAL A 218 34.51 -1.90 17.27
CA VAL A 218 35.69 -1.32 16.59
C VAL A 218 35.34 -0.86 15.15
N LEU A 219 34.19 -1.27 14.60
CA LEU A 219 33.91 -1.09 13.16
C LEU A 219 32.89 0.01 12.81
N TYR A 220 32.64 0.98 13.71
CA TYR A 220 31.63 2.02 13.49
C TYR A 220 32.15 3.47 13.54
N SER A 221 33.43 3.69 13.27
CA SER A 221 33.98 5.06 13.13
C SER A 221 33.62 5.77 11.82
N VAL A 222 32.96 5.11 10.86
CA VAL A 222 32.66 5.73 9.54
C VAL A 222 31.29 6.44 9.49
N VAL A 223 30.44 6.30 10.51
CA VAL A 223 29.17 7.05 10.60
C VAL A 223 29.10 7.79 11.93
N GLY A 224 29.80 8.94 11.94
CA GLY A 224 29.65 10.09 12.83
C GLY A 224 29.03 9.82 14.20
N SER A 225 29.89 9.55 15.19
CA SER A 225 29.62 9.88 16.59
C SER A 225 29.75 11.39 16.74
N GLY A 226 28.60 12.06 16.90
CA GLY A 226 28.51 13.49 17.18
C GLY A 226 27.36 13.72 18.14
N LYS A 227 27.67 14.33 19.29
CA LYS A 227 26.80 14.54 20.44
C LYS A 227 25.46 15.22 20.09
N SER A 228 24.44 14.82 20.84
CA SER A 228 23.20 15.56 21.14
C SER A 228 22.53 16.29 19.98
N ASP A 229 21.69 15.56 19.23
CA ASP A 229 20.44 16.13 18.76
C ASP A 229 19.40 15.04 18.55
N ALA A 230 18.20 15.28 19.08
CA ALA A 230 17.01 14.44 18.96
C ALA A 230 16.53 14.39 17.49
N SER A 231 17.32 13.77 16.62
CA SER A 231 17.10 13.74 15.18
C SER A 231 16.83 12.31 14.69
N LEU A 232 15.99 12.19 13.66
CA LEU A 232 15.70 10.91 13.01
C LEU A 232 17.03 10.24 12.61
N SER A 233 17.22 8.96 12.98
CA SER A 233 18.49 8.26 12.72
C SER A 233 18.83 8.26 11.22
N PRO A 234 20.12 8.27 10.83
CA PRO A 234 20.52 8.24 9.42
C PRO A 234 19.89 7.09 8.64
N PHE A 235 19.74 5.93 9.30
CA PHE A 235 19.03 4.77 8.77
C PHE A 235 17.57 5.08 8.39
N TRP A 236 16.78 5.64 9.31
CA TRP A 236 15.38 5.95 9.02
C TRP A 236 15.23 7.12 8.03
N ARG A 237 16.19 8.05 7.97
CA ARG A 237 16.22 9.06 6.90
C ARG A 237 16.36 8.40 5.53
N PHE A 238 17.30 7.47 5.38
CA PHE A 238 17.48 6.72 4.14
C PHE A 238 16.21 5.94 3.77
N VAL A 239 15.68 5.15 4.71
CA VAL A 239 14.49 4.32 4.49
C VAL A 239 13.28 5.18 4.11
N PHE A 240 13.06 6.32 4.77
CA PHE A 240 11.94 7.20 4.43
C PHE A 240 12.15 7.97 3.12
N SER A 241 13.39 8.31 2.74
CA SER A 241 13.63 8.94 1.45
C SER A 241 13.35 7.98 0.31
N VAL A 242 13.96 6.80 0.32
CA VAL A 242 13.79 5.81 -0.75
C VAL A 242 12.38 5.23 -0.72
N GLY A 243 11.91 4.82 0.46
CA GLY A 243 10.56 4.30 0.65
C GLY A 243 9.48 5.33 0.34
N GLY A 244 9.67 6.59 0.73
CA GLY A 244 8.70 7.66 0.49
C GLY A 244 8.55 8.01 -0.99
N ILE A 245 9.66 8.11 -1.73
CA ILE A 245 9.61 8.29 -3.20
C ILE A 245 8.88 7.09 -3.83
N ASN A 246 9.18 5.87 -3.37
CA ASN A 246 8.53 4.67 -3.86
C ASN A 246 7.01 4.66 -3.56
N MET A 247 6.59 5.07 -2.37
CA MET A 247 5.17 5.19 -1.98
C MET A 247 4.40 6.13 -2.89
N ILE A 248 4.96 7.31 -3.17
CA ILE A 248 4.33 8.30 -4.05
C ILE A 248 4.23 7.76 -5.48
N GLY A 249 5.30 7.15 -5.99
CA GLY A 249 5.33 6.54 -7.32
C GLY A 249 4.31 5.41 -7.47
N VAL A 250 4.24 4.50 -6.50
CA VAL A 250 3.24 3.41 -6.46
C VAL A 250 1.83 3.98 -6.38
N PHE A 251 1.58 4.95 -5.51
CA PHE A 251 0.24 5.56 -5.39
C PHE A 251 -0.24 6.14 -6.73
N ALA A 252 0.59 6.92 -7.42
CA ALA A 252 0.23 7.51 -8.71
C ALA A 252 0.01 6.45 -9.79
N THR A 253 0.91 5.46 -9.90
CA THR A 253 0.83 4.40 -10.92
C THR A 253 -0.34 3.44 -10.68
N SER A 254 -0.64 3.12 -9.42
CA SER A 254 -1.83 2.38 -9.01
C SER A 254 -3.12 3.06 -9.46
N TRP A 255 -3.22 4.39 -9.36
CA TRP A 255 -4.40 5.12 -9.85
C TRP A 255 -4.54 5.03 -11.37
N VAL A 256 -3.44 5.05 -12.12
CA VAL A 256 -3.47 4.85 -13.57
C VAL A 256 -3.97 3.45 -13.93
N ILE A 257 -3.45 2.41 -13.25
CA ILE A 257 -3.89 1.01 -13.43
C ILE A 257 -5.39 0.88 -13.14
N TRP A 258 -5.84 1.39 -11.99
CA TRP A 258 -7.23 1.25 -11.54
C TRP A 258 -8.22 2.06 -12.36
N SER A 259 -7.90 3.32 -12.68
CA SER A 259 -8.77 4.13 -13.56
C SER A 259 -8.91 3.51 -14.93
N THR A 260 -7.82 3.02 -15.52
CA THR A 260 -7.85 2.35 -16.83
C THR A 260 -8.66 1.06 -16.78
N PHE A 261 -8.53 0.27 -15.71
CA PHE A 261 -9.35 -0.92 -15.51
C PHE A 261 -10.84 -0.59 -15.42
N VAL A 262 -11.24 0.35 -14.55
CA VAL A 262 -12.64 0.72 -14.37
C VAL A 262 -13.24 1.32 -15.64
N ILE A 263 -12.46 2.08 -16.42
CA ILE A 263 -12.92 2.65 -17.70
C ILE A 263 -13.14 1.56 -18.76
N ASN A 264 -12.22 0.60 -18.90
CA ASN A 264 -12.33 -0.41 -19.97
C ASN A 264 -13.15 -1.65 -19.58
N ALA A 265 -13.23 -2.00 -18.29
CA ALA A 265 -14.15 -3.02 -17.80
C ALA A 265 -15.62 -2.56 -17.90
N GLY A 266 -15.87 -1.26 -18.12
CA GLY A 266 -17.17 -0.72 -18.50
C GLY A 266 -18.29 -1.12 -17.53
N THR A 267 -19.44 -1.48 -18.09
CA THR A 267 -20.63 -1.99 -17.37
C THR A 267 -20.48 -3.43 -16.90
N ASP A 268 -19.44 -4.17 -17.31
CA ASP A 268 -19.23 -5.56 -16.89
C ASP A 268 -18.79 -5.63 -15.41
N PHE A 269 -18.17 -4.55 -14.91
CA PHE A 269 -17.95 -4.34 -13.48
C PHE A 269 -19.23 -3.80 -12.81
N CYS A 270 -20.32 -4.56 -12.89
CA CYS A 270 -21.62 -4.13 -12.38
C CYS A 270 -21.78 -4.48 -10.88
N PRO A 271 -22.39 -3.62 -10.04
CA PRO A 271 -22.09 -3.57 -8.62
C PRO A 271 -23.30 -3.90 -7.76
N GLY A 272 -23.90 -5.07 -7.98
CA GLY A 272 -24.61 -5.72 -6.86
C GLY A 272 -23.69 -5.89 -5.63
N SER A 273 -22.37 -5.81 -5.82
CA SER A 273 -21.33 -6.09 -4.83
C SER A 273 -20.65 -4.88 -4.18
N VAL A 274 -20.80 -3.63 -4.64
CA VAL A 274 -19.97 -2.51 -4.12
C VAL A 274 -20.23 -2.22 -2.64
N VAL A 275 -21.44 -2.48 -2.15
CA VAL A 275 -21.75 -2.37 -0.72
C VAL A 275 -21.03 -3.46 0.08
N GLY A 276 -21.05 -4.71 -0.37
CA GLY A 276 -20.36 -5.82 0.30
C GLY A 276 -18.84 -5.68 0.26
N GLU A 277 -18.31 -5.15 -0.84
CA GLU A 277 -16.90 -4.84 -1.00
C GLU A 277 -16.49 -3.67 -0.09
N GLY A 278 -17.27 -2.58 -0.08
CA GLY A 278 -17.08 -1.43 0.80
C GLY A 278 -17.16 -1.80 2.29
N ILE A 279 -18.03 -2.74 2.67
CA ILE A 279 -18.10 -3.27 4.04
C ILE A 279 -16.90 -4.14 4.38
N ALA A 280 -16.53 -5.10 3.53
CA ALA A 280 -15.37 -5.96 3.76
C ALA A 280 -14.08 -5.13 3.88
N TRP A 281 -13.95 -4.12 3.02
CA TRP A 281 -12.86 -3.15 3.09
C TRP A 281 -12.97 -2.28 4.34
N GLY A 282 -14.11 -1.63 4.58
CA GLY A 282 -14.31 -0.77 5.74
C GLY A 282 -13.98 -1.47 7.06
N ILE A 283 -14.38 -2.73 7.20
CA ILE A 283 -14.04 -3.56 8.37
C ILE A 283 -12.54 -3.85 8.43
N ALA A 284 -11.93 -4.37 7.35
CA ALA A 284 -10.50 -4.67 7.36
C ALA A 284 -9.63 -3.43 7.62
N LEU A 285 -10.06 -2.29 7.09
CA LEU A 285 -9.42 -1.00 7.24
C LEU A 285 -9.56 -0.44 8.66
N PHE A 286 -10.75 -0.55 9.24
CA PHE A 286 -10.99 -0.18 10.64
C PHE A 286 -10.16 -1.05 11.60
N VAL A 287 -10.11 -2.36 11.35
CA VAL A 287 -9.26 -3.30 12.10
C VAL A 287 -7.79 -2.91 11.95
N ASN A 288 -7.31 -2.58 10.76
CA ASN A 288 -5.93 -2.11 10.55
C ASN A 288 -5.61 -0.83 11.33
N ALA A 289 -6.54 0.13 11.37
CA ALA A 289 -6.35 1.36 12.12
C ALA A 289 -6.30 1.13 13.65
N LEU A 290 -7.06 0.16 14.15
CA LEU A 290 -7.09 -0.23 15.57
C LEU A 290 -5.91 -1.10 15.99
N VAL A 291 -5.47 -2.03 15.14
CA VAL A 291 -4.41 -2.98 15.48
C VAL A 291 -3.06 -2.29 15.70
N ARG A 292 -2.76 -1.22 14.95
CA ARG A 292 -1.50 -0.47 15.07
C ARG A 292 -1.23 0.10 16.47
N PRO A 293 -2.15 0.86 17.08
CA PRO A 293 -1.96 1.36 18.44
C PRO A 293 -1.97 0.23 19.49
N ILE A 294 -2.69 -0.88 19.25
CA ILE A 294 -2.78 -2.02 20.18
C ILE A 294 -1.54 -2.91 20.16
N ILE A 295 -0.89 -3.11 19.01
CA ILE A 295 0.22 -4.07 18.92
C ILE A 295 1.59 -3.38 19.03
N GLY A 296 1.65 -2.06 18.83
CA GLY A 296 2.90 -1.32 18.83
C GLY A 296 2.77 0.08 19.38
N GLY A 297 1.99 0.30 20.44
CA GLY A 297 1.87 1.60 21.11
C GLY A 297 3.11 1.94 21.95
N PRO A 298 3.56 3.22 21.98
CA PRO A 298 4.60 3.66 22.91
C PRO A 298 4.15 3.46 24.36
N ASP A 299 5.09 3.14 25.25
CA ASP A 299 4.84 3.07 26.69
C ASP A 299 4.15 4.34 27.19
N SER A 300 3.27 4.16 28.19
CA SER A 300 2.47 5.26 28.74
C SER A 300 3.19 6.11 29.80
N SER A 301 4.42 5.73 30.15
CA SER A 301 5.27 6.35 31.18
C SER A 301 5.79 7.73 30.79
#